data_AF-A0A7X2D5D0-F1
#
_entry.id   AF-A0A7X2D5D0-F1
#
_cell.length_a   1.000
_cell.length_b   1.000
_cell.length_c   1.000
_cell.angle_alpha   90.00
_cell.angle_beta   90.00
_cell.angle_gamma   90.00
#
_symmetry.space_group_name_H-M   'P 1'
#
loop_
_entity.id
_entity.type
_entity.pdbx_description
1 polymer ?
#
loop_
_entity_poly.entity_id
_entity_poly.type
_entity_poly.pdbx_seq_one_letter_code
_entity_poly.pdbx_strand_id
1 'polypeptide(L)'
;MKKLIISTIILYVVISVTVIAISGCGGDSKMDEIEELGPAEIREYEGTKLSSVDDFRENSIKGPQQVDIESYQLKVNGLVENPKNYTYGEVIDSYQHYKKLVTLDCVEGWSVDILWEGVLIRELIAASSPLPSTKVVIFHAYDGYTTSFPLDYIMNNDIIIAYRMNEIDLPPERGYPFQLVAESKWGYKWIKWITEIELSDDVDYKGYWESRGYSDTGDLDKDFFE
;
A
#
# COMPACT_ATOMS: atom_id res chain seq x y z
N MET A 1 -40.58 64.72 33.42
CA MET A 1 -40.65 66.19 33.20
C MET A 1 -39.42 66.55 32.37
N LYS A 2 -39.42 67.02 31.12
CA LYS A 2 -40.39 67.72 30.25
C LYS A 2 -40.22 67.21 28.80
N LYS A 3 -41.30 67.25 28.03
CA LYS A 3 -41.36 67.13 26.55
C LYS A 3 -41.07 68.49 25.90
N LEU A 4 -40.55 68.48 24.66
CA LEU A 4 -40.70 69.46 23.55
C LEU A 4 -40.02 68.78 22.32
N ILE A 5 -40.65 68.24 21.27
CA ILE A 5 -41.48 68.79 20.15
C ILE A 5 -40.94 70.16 19.67
N ILE A 6 -40.65 70.51 18.40
CA ILE A 6 -41.13 70.26 17.01
C ILE A 6 -39.93 70.66 16.10
N SER A 7 -39.60 70.09 14.93
CA SER A 7 -40.14 70.57 13.64
C SER A 7 -39.56 69.87 12.41
N THR A 8 -40.48 69.56 11.52
CA THR A 8 -40.43 68.98 10.17
C THR A 8 -39.60 69.78 9.17
N ILE A 9 -38.77 69.10 8.34
CA ILE A 9 -38.59 69.42 6.91
C ILE A 9 -38.42 68.10 6.15
N ILE A 10 -39.44 67.75 5.36
CA ILE A 10 -39.37 66.75 4.29
C ILE A 10 -38.92 67.51 3.04
N LEU A 11 -37.82 67.09 2.42
CA LEU A 11 -37.48 67.48 1.05
C LEU A 11 -37.06 66.25 0.27
N TYR A 12 -37.92 65.83 -0.66
CA TYR A 12 -37.63 64.85 -1.69
C TYR A 12 -36.65 65.45 -2.70
N VAL A 13 -35.52 64.78 -2.95
CA VAL A 13 -34.79 64.89 -4.23
C VAL A 13 -34.40 63.49 -4.69
N VAL A 14 -34.80 63.23 -5.93
CA VAL A 14 -34.79 61.96 -6.64
C VAL A 14 -33.54 61.90 -7.54
N ILE A 15 -32.80 60.78 -7.45
CA ILE A 15 -31.95 60.13 -8.47
C ILE A 15 -30.73 60.89 -9.01
N SER A 16 -29.55 60.32 -8.74
CA SER A 16 -28.58 59.97 -9.80
C SER A 16 -27.72 58.79 -9.34
N VAL A 17 -27.90 57.64 -9.99
CA VAL A 17 -27.02 56.48 -9.87
C VAL A 17 -25.72 56.82 -10.60
N THR A 18 -24.63 56.90 -9.86
CA THR A 18 -23.27 56.84 -10.41
C THR A 18 -22.64 55.55 -9.91
N VAL A 19 -22.63 54.54 -10.77
CA VAL A 19 -21.80 53.35 -10.61
C VAL A 19 -20.35 53.80 -10.81
N ILE A 20 -19.60 53.94 -9.72
CA ILE A 20 -18.15 54.05 -9.80
C ILE A 20 -17.63 52.61 -9.85
N ALA A 21 -17.27 52.17 -11.06
CA ALA A 21 -16.47 50.98 -11.25
C ALA A 21 -15.07 51.25 -10.68
N ILE A 22 -14.81 50.78 -9.46
CA ILE A 22 -13.44 50.72 -8.92
C ILE A 22 -12.81 49.46 -9.48
N SER A 23 -12.13 49.64 -10.61
CA SER A 23 -11.14 48.70 -11.11
C SER A 23 -10.00 48.54 -10.09
N GLY A 24 -9.73 47.29 -9.72
CA GLY A 24 -8.39 46.82 -9.35
C GLY A 24 -7.86 47.21 -7.97
N CYS A 25 -7.84 46.24 -7.06
CA CYS A 25 -6.60 45.59 -6.62
C CYS A 25 -7.00 44.30 -5.91
N GLY A 26 -7.15 43.24 -6.71
CA GLY A 26 -7.14 41.88 -6.18
C GLY A 26 -5.77 41.62 -5.58
N GLY A 27 -5.71 41.59 -4.26
CA GLY A 27 -4.66 40.93 -3.51
C GLY A 27 -5.24 39.64 -2.97
N ASP A 28 -5.46 38.66 -3.84
CA ASP A 28 -5.52 37.27 -3.40
C ASP A 28 -4.13 36.97 -2.84
N SER A 29 -3.98 37.09 -1.53
CA SER A 29 -2.85 36.49 -0.84
C SER A 29 -3.00 34.99 -1.00
N LYS A 30 -2.41 34.45 -2.07
CA LYS A 30 -1.97 33.05 -2.10
C LYS A 30 -1.08 32.89 -0.87
N MET A 31 -1.64 32.38 0.22
CA MET A 31 -0.84 31.77 1.27
C MET A 31 0.03 30.75 0.54
N ASP A 32 1.34 30.85 0.73
CA ASP A 32 2.32 29.91 0.19
C ASP A 32 1.84 28.49 0.49
N GLU A 33 1.32 27.82 -0.54
CA GLU A 33 1.03 26.40 -0.50
C GLU A 33 2.40 25.76 -0.30
N ILE A 34 2.63 25.20 0.90
CA ILE A 34 3.87 24.47 1.17
C ILE A 34 3.88 23.31 0.18
N GLU A 35 4.73 23.40 -0.84
CA GLU A 35 4.97 22.32 -1.77
C GLU A 35 5.71 21.22 -0.99
N GLU A 36 4.97 20.21 -0.52
CA GLU A 36 5.57 19.05 0.12
C GLU A 36 6.44 18.33 -0.90
N LEU A 37 7.75 18.34 -0.66
CA LEU A 37 8.69 17.53 -1.41
C LEU A 37 8.48 16.06 -1.01
N GLY A 38 8.47 15.17 -1.99
CA GLY A 38 8.35 13.74 -1.76
C GLY A 38 9.43 13.20 -0.80
N PRO A 39 9.16 12.05 -0.14
CA PRO A 39 10.09 11.48 0.82
C PRO A 39 11.43 11.15 0.15
N ALA A 40 12.54 11.45 0.84
CA ALA A 40 13.88 11.20 0.33
C ALA A 40 14.22 9.70 0.46
N GLU A 41 14.09 8.95 -0.62
CA GLU A 41 14.55 7.56 -0.68
C GLU A 41 16.08 7.46 -0.66
N ILE A 42 16.62 6.40 -0.06
CA ILE A 42 18.04 6.06 -0.23
C ILE A 42 18.27 5.41 -1.59
N ARG A 43 19.46 5.61 -2.17
CA ARG A 43 19.82 5.07 -3.50
C ARG A 43 21.00 4.11 -3.47
N GLU A 44 21.53 3.83 -2.29
CA GLU A 44 22.62 2.89 -2.05
C GLU A 44 22.46 2.27 -0.66
N TYR A 45 22.72 0.97 -0.55
CA TYR A 45 22.74 0.23 0.71
C TYR A 45 23.92 -0.75 0.70
N GLU A 46 24.80 -0.66 1.70
CA GLU A 46 25.99 -1.52 1.84
C GLU A 46 26.83 -1.63 0.55
N GLY A 47 26.98 -0.52 -0.18
CA GLY A 47 27.74 -0.46 -1.44
C GLY A 47 27.00 -0.99 -2.67
N THR A 48 25.75 -1.44 -2.53
CA THR A 48 24.87 -1.82 -3.65
C THR A 48 23.98 -0.65 -4.04
N LYS A 49 23.95 -0.30 -5.32
CA LYS A 49 23.05 0.72 -5.86
C LYS A 49 21.62 0.20 -5.90
N LEU A 50 20.68 1.01 -5.45
CA LEU A 50 19.25 0.70 -5.43
C LEU A 50 18.54 1.32 -6.65
N SER A 51 17.55 0.59 -7.17
CA SER A 51 16.56 1.13 -8.09
C SER A 51 15.71 2.19 -7.40
N SER A 52 15.15 3.11 -8.18
CA SER A 52 14.19 4.07 -7.65
C SER A 52 12.89 3.38 -7.34
N VAL A 53 12.18 3.88 -6.33
CA VAL A 53 10.76 3.57 -6.17
C VAL A 53 9.96 3.89 -7.44
N ASP A 54 10.39 4.88 -8.23
CA ASP A 54 9.78 5.26 -9.52
C ASP A 54 10.15 4.30 -10.68
N ASP A 55 11.26 3.56 -10.56
CA ASP A 55 11.68 2.56 -11.56
C ASP A 55 10.82 1.29 -11.44
N PHE A 56 10.21 1.08 -10.27
CA PHE A 56 9.25 0.00 -10.03
C PHE A 56 8.02 0.26 -10.88
N ARG A 57 7.66 -0.63 -11.82
CA ARG A 57 6.50 -0.39 -12.68
C ARG A 57 5.19 -0.73 -11.98
N GLU A 58 4.15 0.05 -12.27
CA GLU A 58 2.80 -0.23 -11.77
C GLU A 58 2.19 -1.36 -12.62
N ASN A 59 1.91 -2.50 -11.97
CA ASN A 59 1.34 -3.70 -12.59
C ASN A 59 0.17 -4.26 -11.78
N SER A 60 -0.87 -3.46 -11.60
CA SER A 60 -2.08 -3.86 -10.89
C SER A 60 -3.16 -4.39 -11.82
N ILE A 61 -4.05 -5.24 -11.27
CA ILE A 61 -5.20 -5.74 -12.04
C ILE A 61 -6.36 -4.75 -12.06
N LYS A 62 -6.41 -3.77 -11.13
CA LYS A 62 -7.48 -2.77 -11.00
C LYS A 62 -6.98 -1.36 -10.62
N GLY A 63 -5.76 -1.01 -11.00
CA GLY A 63 -5.14 0.26 -10.63
C GLY A 63 -4.55 0.25 -9.20
N PRO A 64 -3.77 1.29 -8.84
CA PRO A 64 -3.35 1.52 -7.46
C PRO A 64 -4.53 1.60 -6.49
N GLN A 65 -4.41 0.93 -5.34
CA GLN A 65 -5.42 1.00 -4.29
C GLN A 65 -5.07 2.05 -3.25
N GLN A 66 -6.08 2.77 -2.79
CA GLN A 66 -5.98 3.71 -1.67
C GLN A 66 -6.63 3.04 -0.46
N VAL A 67 -5.80 2.36 0.34
CA VAL A 67 -6.26 1.61 1.50
C VAL A 67 -6.37 2.58 2.69
N ASP A 68 -7.57 2.68 3.26
CA ASP A 68 -7.80 3.42 4.50
C ASP A 68 -7.23 2.65 5.68
N ILE A 69 -6.19 3.21 6.32
CA ILE A 69 -5.46 2.55 7.39
C ILE A 69 -6.25 2.45 8.70
N GLU A 70 -7.23 3.35 8.91
CA GLU A 70 -8.06 3.35 10.12
C GLU A 70 -9.02 2.15 10.14
N SER A 71 -9.48 1.72 8.96
CA SER A 71 -10.37 0.57 8.79
C SER A 71 -9.66 -0.69 8.28
N TYR A 72 -8.37 -0.60 7.97
CA TYR A 72 -7.57 -1.71 7.48
C TYR A 72 -7.48 -2.86 8.51
N GLN A 73 -7.52 -4.07 7.98
CA GLN A 73 -7.35 -5.31 8.74
C GLN A 73 -6.56 -6.33 7.93
N LEU A 74 -5.55 -6.95 8.57
CA LEU A 74 -4.85 -8.13 8.08
C LEU A 74 -5.36 -9.38 8.80
N LYS A 75 -6.01 -10.27 8.05
CA LYS A 75 -6.50 -11.55 8.58
C LYS A 75 -5.46 -12.64 8.45
N VAL A 76 -5.33 -13.48 9.46
CA VAL A 76 -4.60 -14.76 9.39
C VAL A 76 -5.55 -15.86 9.82
N ASN A 77 -5.93 -16.75 8.91
CA ASN A 77 -7.04 -17.69 9.09
C ASN A 77 -6.86 -19.00 8.28
N GLY A 78 -7.94 -19.73 8.04
CA GLY A 78 -7.92 -21.04 7.39
C GLY A 78 -7.62 -22.14 8.41
N LEU A 79 -6.65 -22.99 8.10
CA LEU A 79 -6.19 -24.12 8.92
C LEU A 79 -5.33 -23.66 10.10
N VAL A 80 -5.94 -22.93 11.04
CA VAL A 80 -5.30 -22.42 12.26
C VAL A 80 -6.21 -22.67 13.48
N GLU A 81 -5.62 -22.86 14.66
CA GLU A 81 -6.40 -22.99 15.90
C GLU A 81 -6.91 -21.63 16.39
N ASN A 82 -6.13 -20.57 16.20
CA ASN A 82 -6.40 -19.24 16.73
C ASN A 82 -6.37 -18.20 15.60
N PRO A 83 -7.45 -18.04 14.80
CA PRO A 83 -7.50 -17.00 13.78
C PRO A 83 -7.23 -15.61 14.38
N LYS A 84 -6.51 -14.78 13.63
CA LYS A 84 -6.10 -13.44 14.05
C LYS A 84 -6.57 -12.40 13.05
N ASN A 85 -6.84 -11.21 13.56
CA ASN A 85 -7.13 -10.03 12.75
C ASN A 85 -6.34 -8.88 13.35
N TYR A 86 -5.48 -8.26 12.55
CA TYR A 86 -4.57 -7.22 13.00
C TYR A 86 -4.90 -5.90 12.32
N THR A 87 -4.88 -4.81 13.07
CA THR A 87 -4.70 -3.48 12.50
C THR A 87 -3.29 -3.34 11.91
N TYR A 88 -3.08 -2.33 11.08
CA TYR A 88 -1.73 -2.02 10.57
C TYR A 88 -0.73 -1.79 11.70
N GLY A 89 -1.10 -0.96 12.69
CA GLY A 89 -0.29 -0.65 13.86
C GLY A 89 0.10 -1.90 14.64
N GLU A 90 -0.84 -2.83 14.88
CA GLU A 90 -0.51 -4.06 15.61
C GLU A 90 0.54 -4.92 14.91
N VAL A 91 0.51 -5.00 13.57
CA VAL A 91 1.55 -5.72 12.83
C VAL A 91 2.91 -5.04 13.00
N ILE A 92 2.98 -3.72 12.81
CA ILE A 92 4.26 -3.00 12.85
C ILE A 92 4.77 -2.70 14.27
N ASP A 93 3.93 -2.73 15.30
CA ASP A 93 4.35 -2.42 16.67
C ASP A 93 4.65 -3.69 17.50
N SER A 94 4.07 -4.84 17.12
CA SER A 94 4.13 -6.07 17.94
C SER A 94 5.19 -7.06 17.49
N TYR A 95 5.78 -6.87 16.31
CA TYR A 95 6.69 -7.84 15.69
C TYR A 95 8.07 -7.24 15.44
N GLN A 96 9.07 -8.11 15.31
CA GLN A 96 10.42 -7.69 14.96
C GLN A 96 10.46 -7.26 13.48
N HIS A 97 11.23 -6.21 13.21
CA HIS A 97 11.39 -5.65 11.88
C HIS A 97 12.68 -6.16 11.25
N TYR A 98 12.60 -6.47 9.97
CA TYR A 98 13.68 -7.04 9.18
C TYR A 98 13.87 -6.23 7.91
N LYS A 99 15.14 -5.99 7.57
CA LYS A 99 15.54 -5.38 6.31
C LYS A 99 16.13 -6.43 5.37
N LYS A 100 15.78 -6.37 4.09
CA LYS A 100 16.32 -7.26 3.07
C LYS A 100 16.45 -6.54 1.74
N LEU A 101 17.65 -6.56 1.16
CA LEU A 101 17.88 -6.12 -0.21
C LEU A 101 17.49 -7.27 -1.14
N VAL A 102 16.45 -7.08 -1.95
CA VAL A 102 15.92 -8.13 -2.85
C VAL A 102 15.59 -7.54 -4.20
N THR A 103 15.98 -8.25 -5.25
CA THR A 103 15.59 -7.98 -6.64
C THR A 103 14.19 -8.54 -6.89
N LEU A 104 13.31 -7.72 -7.45
CA LEU A 104 12.07 -8.19 -8.08
C LEU A 104 12.28 -8.26 -9.58
N ASP A 105 12.11 -9.46 -10.16
CA ASP A 105 12.14 -9.68 -11.60
C ASP A 105 10.72 -9.84 -12.17
N CYS A 106 10.36 -9.02 -13.14
CA CYS A 106 9.06 -9.06 -13.79
C CYS A 106 9.11 -9.85 -15.10
N VAL A 107 8.05 -10.60 -15.37
CA VAL A 107 7.83 -11.33 -16.63
C VAL A 107 7.80 -10.42 -17.87
N GLU A 108 7.61 -9.11 -17.68
CA GLU A 108 7.66 -8.11 -18.76
C GLU A 108 9.09 -7.64 -19.10
N GLY A 109 10.12 -8.25 -18.50
CA GLY A 109 11.52 -8.00 -18.85
C GLY A 109 12.14 -6.77 -18.19
N TRP A 110 11.66 -6.40 -17.00
CA TRP A 110 12.27 -5.37 -16.16
C TRP A 110 12.47 -5.89 -14.74
N SER A 111 13.42 -5.30 -14.01
CA SER A 111 13.72 -5.65 -12.63
C SER A 111 14.06 -4.43 -11.80
N VAL A 112 13.91 -4.55 -10.48
CA VAL A 112 14.27 -3.50 -9.52
C VAL A 112 14.95 -4.08 -8.28
N ASP A 113 16.03 -3.42 -7.86
CA ASP A 113 16.74 -3.73 -6.61
C ASP A 113 16.28 -2.79 -5.52
N ILE A 114 15.58 -3.32 -4.52
CA ILE A 114 14.94 -2.52 -3.47
C ILE A 114 15.38 -3.03 -2.09
N LEU A 115 15.64 -2.09 -1.18
CA LEU A 115 15.76 -2.41 0.24
C LEU A 115 14.38 -2.44 0.87
N TRP A 116 13.89 -3.63 1.19
CA TRP A 116 12.60 -3.85 1.82
C TRP A 116 12.72 -3.84 3.34
N GLU A 117 11.70 -3.33 4.03
CA GLU A 117 11.58 -3.40 5.49
C GLU A 117 10.17 -3.90 5.85
N GLY A 118 10.10 -4.91 6.72
CA GLY A 118 8.87 -5.64 7.00
C GLY A 118 8.94 -6.59 8.19
N VAL A 119 7.86 -7.34 8.36
CA VAL A 119 7.69 -8.39 9.39
C VAL A 119 7.75 -9.77 8.74
N LEU A 120 8.32 -10.75 9.44
CA LEU A 120 8.37 -12.12 8.96
C LEU A 120 6.98 -12.78 8.98
N ILE A 121 6.57 -13.33 7.84
CA ILE A 121 5.25 -13.98 7.72
C ILE A 121 5.14 -15.22 8.60
N ARG A 122 6.23 -15.97 8.76
CA ARG A 122 6.27 -17.12 9.67
C ARG A 122 5.90 -16.76 11.11
N GLU A 123 6.14 -15.54 11.56
CA GLU A 123 5.80 -15.09 12.92
C GLU A 123 4.29 -14.83 13.06
N LEU A 124 3.67 -14.22 12.04
CA LEU A 124 2.23 -14.04 11.97
C LEU A 124 1.47 -15.38 11.90
N ILE A 125 2.00 -16.32 11.11
CA ILE A 125 1.47 -17.69 11.01
C ILE A 125 1.61 -18.40 12.36
N ALA A 126 2.81 -18.38 12.97
CA ALA A 126 3.06 -19.05 14.24
C ALA A 126 2.16 -18.52 15.37
N ALA A 127 1.90 -17.21 15.41
CA ALA A 127 1.00 -16.57 16.37
C ALA A 127 -0.47 -17.03 16.24
N SER A 128 -0.85 -17.65 15.11
CA SER A 128 -2.18 -18.19 14.87
C SER A 128 -2.29 -19.69 15.14
N SER A 129 -1.18 -20.36 15.45
CA SER A 129 -1.11 -21.80 15.72
C SER A 129 -1.61 -22.65 14.52
N PRO A 130 -0.79 -22.81 13.45
CA PRO A 130 -1.21 -23.51 12.24
C PRO A 130 -1.46 -25.00 12.50
N LEU A 131 -2.48 -25.56 11.85
CA LEU A 131 -2.80 -26.98 11.96
C LEU A 131 -1.78 -27.83 11.16
N PRO A 132 -1.45 -29.06 11.61
CA PRO A 132 -0.46 -29.92 10.94
C PRO A 132 -0.80 -30.31 9.49
N SER A 133 -2.07 -30.21 9.09
CA SER A 133 -2.52 -30.48 7.73
C SER A 133 -2.17 -29.38 6.74
N THR A 134 -1.82 -28.18 7.20
CA THR A 134 -1.48 -27.03 6.33
C THR A 134 -0.35 -27.38 5.36
N LYS A 135 -0.55 -27.07 4.08
CA LYS A 135 0.43 -27.27 2.99
C LYS A 135 0.69 -26.02 2.17
N VAL A 136 -0.25 -25.09 2.14
CA VAL A 136 -0.21 -23.90 1.29
C VAL A 136 -0.57 -22.67 2.11
N VAL A 137 0.04 -21.54 1.76
CA VAL A 137 -0.33 -20.20 2.21
C VAL A 137 -0.91 -19.46 1.02
N ILE A 138 -2.17 -19.07 1.11
CA ILE A 138 -2.88 -18.27 0.10
C ILE A 138 -2.93 -16.83 0.58
N PHE A 139 -2.54 -15.90 -0.29
CA PHE A 139 -2.64 -14.48 -0.03
C PHE A 139 -3.77 -13.89 -0.82
N HIS A 140 -4.54 -13.01 -0.18
CA HIS A 140 -5.59 -12.22 -0.84
C HIS A 140 -5.28 -10.73 -0.72
N ALA A 141 -5.57 -10.00 -1.78
CA ALA A 141 -5.39 -8.55 -1.86
C ALA A 141 -6.72 -7.80 -1.88
N TYR A 142 -6.62 -6.53 -1.52
CA TYR A 142 -7.73 -5.57 -1.54
C TYR A 142 -8.45 -5.48 -2.90
N ASP A 143 -7.71 -5.59 -4.01
CA ASP A 143 -8.27 -5.51 -5.37
C ASP A 143 -8.84 -6.85 -5.87
N GLY A 144 -8.81 -7.90 -5.04
CA GLY A 144 -9.23 -9.26 -5.36
C GLY A 144 -8.16 -10.09 -6.09
N TYR A 145 -6.92 -9.60 -6.16
CA TYR A 145 -5.79 -10.42 -6.58
C TYR A 145 -5.49 -11.51 -5.54
N THR A 146 -5.12 -12.71 -6.00
CA THR A 146 -4.68 -13.80 -5.13
C THR A 146 -3.47 -14.50 -5.72
N THR A 147 -2.66 -15.09 -4.84
CA THR A 147 -1.49 -15.94 -5.16
C THR A 147 -1.30 -16.93 -4.01
N SER A 148 -0.62 -18.04 -4.27
CA SER A 148 -0.36 -19.09 -3.29
C SER A 148 1.11 -19.50 -3.24
N PHE A 149 1.54 -20.05 -2.12
CA PHE A 149 2.87 -20.61 -1.96
C PHE A 149 2.83 -21.89 -1.14
N PRO A 150 3.72 -22.86 -1.40
CA PRO A 150 3.96 -23.94 -0.46
C PRO A 150 4.34 -23.39 0.91
N LEU A 151 3.79 -23.98 1.98
CA LEU A 151 4.08 -23.57 3.36
C LEU A 151 5.59 -23.58 3.64
N ASP A 152 6.29 -24.61 3.17
CA ASP A 152 7.74 -24.75 3.37
C ASP A 152 8.54 -23.61 2.72
N TYR A 153 8.07 -23.03 1.62
CA TYR A 153 8.71 -21.85 1.04
C TYR A 153 8.64 -20.66 2.00
N ILE A 154 7.47 -20.39 2.59
CA ILE A 154 7.29 -19.29 3.55
C ILE A 154 8.12 -19.52 4.83
N MET A 155 8.12 -20.76 5.35
CA MET A 155 8.78 -21.07 6.61
C MET A 155 10.31 -21.07 6.53
N ASN A 156 10.88 -21.40 5.36
CA ASN A 156 12.32 -21.62 5.20
C ASN A 156 13.09 -20.45 4.57
N ASN A 157 12.43 -19.43 4.00
CA ASN A 157 13.09 -18.36 3.22
C ASN A 157 13.00 -16.96 3.85
N ASP A 158 12.67 -16.84 5.14
CA ASP A 158 12.58 -15.54 5.83
C ASP A 158 11.72 -14.51 5.05
N ILE A 159 10.59 -14.96 4.50
CA ILE A 159 9.72 -14.11 3.67
C ILE A 159 9.06 -13.05 4.55
N ILE A 160 9.14 -11.80 4.10
CA ILE A 160 8.56 -10.65 4.80
C ILE A 160 7.31 -10.14 4.09
N ILE A 161 6.39 -9.63 4.91
CA ILE A 161 5.36 -8.68 4.50
C ILE A 161 5.93 -7.28 4.76
N ALA A 162 6.31 -6.59 3.68
CA ALA A 162 6.96 -5.29 3.74
C ALA A 162 5.95 -4.16 3.86
N TYR A 163 6.27 -3.15 4.65
CA TYR A 163 5.52 -1.90 4.76
C TYR A 163 6.37 -0.67 4.37
N ARG A 164 7.67 -0.88 4.12
CA ARG A 164 8.62 0.15 3.67
C ARG A 164 9.53 -0.36 2.56
N MET A 165 9.98 0.55 1.70
CA MET A 165 10.95 0.32 0.64
C MET A 165 11.93 1.50 0.54
N ASN A 166 13.23 1.25 0.37
CA ASN A 166 14.28 2.28 0.30
C ASN A 166 14.20 3.31 1.44
N GLU A 167 13.88 2.84 2.65
CA GLU A 167 13.69 3.65 3.87
C GLU A 167 12.55 4.68 3.82
N ILE A 168 11.62 4.55 2.88
CA ILE A 168 10.36 5.30 2.85
C ILE A 168 9.19 4.34 3.02
N ASP A 169 8.05 4.85 3.49
CA ASP A 169 6.81 4.08 3.50
C ASP A 169 6.46 3.65 2.08
N LEU A 170 5.87 2.46 1.93
CA LEU A 170 5.39 2.03 0.63
C LEU A 170 4.44 3.10 0.07
N PRO A 171 4.65 3.56 -1.17
CA PRO A 171 3.61 4.32 -1.84
C PRO A 171 2.36 3.45 -2.09
N PRO A 172 1.17 4.05 -2.21
CA PRO A 172 -0.06 3.32 -2.53
C PRO A 172 0.07 2.41 -3.76
N GLU A 173 0.69 2.88 -4.84
CA GLU A 173 0.94 2.11 -6.06
C GLU A 173 1.91 0.92 -5.88
N ARG A 174 2.67 0.91 -4.79
CA ARG A 174 3.60 -0.16 -4.38
C ARG A 174 3.03 -1.03 -3.26
N GLY A 175 1.72 -0.96 -3.00
CA GLY A 175 1.06 -1.93 -2.15
C GLY A 175 0.83 -1.49 -0.71
N TYR A 176 0.96 -0.20 -0.38
CA TYR A 176 0.62 0.27 0.96
C TYR A 176 -0.78 -0.22 1.40
N PRO A 177 -0.93 -0.87 2.58
CA PRO A 177 0.07 -0.90 3.66
C PRO A 177 1.09 -2.02 3.60
N PHE A 178 0.82 -3.08 2.83
CA PHE A 178 1.65 -4.29 2.83
C PHE A 178 1.81 -4.92 1.44
N GLN A 179 3.05 -5.25 1.10
CA GLN A 179 3.43 -6.01 -0.10
C GLN A 179 4.30 -7.21 0.29
N LEU A 180 4.12 -8.33 -0.42
CA LEU A 180 4.91 -9.53 -0.22
C LEU A 180 6.29 -9.39 -0.88
N VAL A 181 7.35 -9.74 -0.16
CA VAL A 181 8.70 -9.86 -0.72
C VAL A 181 8.99 -11.33 -1.03
N ALA A 182 8.46 -11.80 -2.15
CA ALA A 182 8.54 -13.20 -2.57
C ALA A 182 9.86 -13.48 -3.31
N GLU A 183 10.99 -13.41 -2.61
CA GLU A 183 12.30 -13.65 -3.21
C GLU A 183 12.36 -14.99 -3.97
N SER A 184 13.20 -15.08 -5.01
CA SER A 184 13.31 -16.23 -5.93
C SER A 184 12.06 -16.51 -6.79
N LYS A 185 11.06 -15.62 -6.77
CA LYS A 185 9.81 -15.76 -7.53
C LYS A 185 9.60 -14.62 -8.51
N TRP A 186 8.96 -14.91 -9.63
CA TRP A 186 8.52 -13.92 -10.60
C TRP A 186 7.57 -12.90 -9.98
N GLY A 187 7.63 -11.65 -10.46
CA GLY A 187 6.90 -10.50 -9.90
C GLY A 187 5.39 -10.68 -9.76
N TYR A 188 4.74 -11.54 -10.56
CA TYR A 188 3.31 -11.82 -10.36
C TYR A 188 3.03 -12.54 -9.02
N LYS A 189 3.99 -13.24 -8.44
CA LYS A 189 3.85 -13.82 -7.10
C LYS A 189 3.96 -12.77 -5.99
N TRP A 190 4.43 -11.55 -6.27
CA TRP A 190 4.64 -10.46 -5.30
C TRP A 190 3.36 -9.64 -5.09
N ILE A 191 2.40 -10.24 -4.38
CA ILE A 191 1.10 -9.63 -4.10
C ILE A 191 1.23 -8.31 -3.33
N LYS A 192 0.43 -7.32 -3.75
CA LYS A 192 0.30 -5.98 -3.14
C LYS A 192 -1.03 -5.85 -2.39
N TRP A 193 -1.13 -4.91 -1.46
CA TRP A 193 -2.37 -4.59 -0.73
C TRP A 193 -2.96 -5.79 0.01
N ILE A 194 -2.10 -6.58 0.65
CA ILE A 194 -2.48 -7.84 1.30
C ILE A 194 -3.54 -7.56 2.36
N THR A 195 -4.62 -8.33 2.36
CA THR A 195 -5.70 -8.27 3.38
C THR A 195 -5.85 -9.57 4.15
N GLU A 196 -5.34 -10.68 3.62
CA GLU A 196 -5.54 -12.01 4.21
C GLU A 196 -4.38 -12.95 3.89
N ILE A 197 -4.00 -13.74 4.90
CA ILE A 197 -3.06 -14.85 4.86
C ILE A 197 -3.84 -16.09 5.30
N GLU A 198 -4.29 -16.87 4.33
CA GLU A 198 -5.11 -18.06 4.53
C GLU A 198 -4.22 -19.32 4.49
N LEU A 199 -4.27 -20.12 5.55
CA LEU A 199 -3.59 -21.41 5.61
C LEU A 199 -4.50 -22.50 5.06
N SER A 200 -4.03 -23.27 4.07
CA SER A 200 -4.84 -24.25 3.34
C SER A 200 -4.09 -25.57 3.12
N ASP A 201 -4.84 -26.64 2.87
CA ASP A 201 -4.32 -27.94 2.41
C ASP A 201 -4.57 -28.18 0.91
N ASP A 202 -5.21 -27.22 0.22
CA ASP A 202 -5.42 -27.24 -1.23
C ASP A 202 -4.11 -26.95 -1.96
N VAL A 203 -3.37 -28.01 -2.27
CA VAL A 203 -2.11 -27.96 -3.03
C VAL A 203 -2.30 -27.61 -4.51
N ASP A 204 -3.53 -27.64 -5.01
CA ASP A 204 -3.86 -27.32 -6.41
C ASP A 204 -4.43 -25.90 -6.56
N TYR A 205 -4.44 -25.09 -5.49
CA TYR A 205 -4.94 -23.73 -5.52
C TYR A 205 -4.13 -22.88 -6.50
N LYS A 206 -4.82 -22.31 -7.49
CA LYS A 206 -4.25 -21.36 -8.45
C LYS A 206 -4.78 -19.96 -8.21
N GLY A 207 -3.86 -19.02 -8.01
CA GLY A 207 -4.14 -17.59 -7.91
C GLY A 207 -4.57 -16.94 -9.23
N TYR A 208 -4.53 -15.61 -9.27
CA TYR A 208 -5.03 -14.85 -10.41
C TYR A 208 -4.26 -15.16 -11.71
N TRP A 209 -2.93 -15.07 -11.71
CA TRP A 209 -2.16 -15.31 -12.94
C TRP A 209 -1.96 -16.80 -13.20
N GLU A 210 -1.82 -17.59 -12.15
CA GLU A 210 -1.63 -19.04 -12.17
C GLU A 210 -2.86 -19.73 -12.81
N SER A 211 -4.07 -19.26 -12.49
CA SER A 211 -5.31 -19.75 -13.14
C SER A 211 -5.44 -19.33 -14.61
N ARG A 212 -4.56 -18.46 -15.10
CA ARG A 212 -4.51 -17.94 -16.48
C ARG A 212 -3.33 -18.49 -17.29
N GLY A 213 -2.68 -19.54 -16.78
CA GLY A 213 -1.62 -20.28 -17.50
C GLY A 213 -0.20 -19.88 -17.10
N TYR A 214 -0.03 -18.96 -16.15
CA TYR A 214 1.29 -18.74 -15.55
C TYR A 214 1.67 -19.91 -14.66
N SER A 215 2.97 -20.16 -14.53
CA SER A 215 3.54 -21.18 -13.66
C SER A 215 3.04 -21.03 -12.23
N ASP A 216 2.54 -22.12 -11.63
CA ASP A 216 2.06 -22.04 -10.25
C ASP A 216 3.19 -21.78 -9.25
N THR A 217 4.35 -22.42 -9.47
CA THR A 217 5.52 -22.24 -8.59
C THR A 217 6.16 -20.87 -8.73
N GLY A 218 6.10 -20.30 -9.94
CA GLY A 218 6.65 -19.00 -10.30
C GLY A 218 8.14 -18.84 -10.02
N ASP A 219 8.91 -19.93 -10.10
CA ASP A 219 10.36 -19.91 -9.82
C ASP A 219 11.12 -19.14 -10.92
N LEU A 220 12.08 -18.29 -10.52
CA LEU A 220 12.90 -17.51 -11.46
C LEU A 220 13.83 -18.37 -12.35
N ASP A 221 14.13 -19.60 -11.94
CA ASP A 221 14.96 -20.54 -12.69
C ASP A 221 14.17 -21.40 -13.70
N LYS A 222 12.87 -21.12 -13.87
CA LYS A 222 11.96 -21.82 -14.78
C LYS A 222 11.21 -20.85 -15.69
N ASP A 223 10.57 -21.41 -16.71
CA ASP A 223 9.63 -20.66 -17.56
C ASP A 223 8.46 -20.13 -16.72
N PHE A 224 7.97 -18.94 -17.06
CA PHE A 224 6.88 -18.30 -16.34
C PHE A 224 5.49 -18.78 -16.79
N PHE A 225 5.38 -19.61 -17.84
CA PHE A 225 4.18 -20.34 -18.23
C PHE A 225 4.27 -21.85 -17.92
N GLU A 226 3.12 -22.48 -17.69
CA GLU A 226 3.01 -23.97 -17.59
C GLU A 226 2.90 -24.67 -18.95
#